data_AF-A0A1V5UV18-F1
#
_entry.id   AF-A0A1V5UV18-F1
#
_cell.length_a   1.000
_cell.length_b   1.000
_cell.length_c   1.000
_cell.angle_alpha   90.00
_cell.angle_beta   90.00
_cell.angle_gamma   90.00
#
_symmetry.space_group_name_H-M   'P 1'
#
loop_
_entity.id
_entity.type
_entity.pdbx_description
1 polymer ?
#
loop_
_entity_poly.entity_id
_entity_poly.type
_entity_poly.pdbx_seq_one_letter_code
_entity_poly.pdbx_strand_id
1 'polypeptide(L)'
;MTAALAIADQGFEVFLIEKESALGGNLINNIHYTVEGSDVQNLLIDLTTKVETHPKIKVFKNCSIKEVTGHVGHYSTTLTTKKTKSEEAQTIVVEHGVCIVASGGNEFKPELPFWDDKRVMTQSELGHALYTGDKSITEAKNIVIVQCVDQRNENRKYCSKICCSQAVKNSIKIKDDNPEANVYVLYRDMRTYGFKELNYQAARDRGVVFIRFKDGDDPVISKEGAALRVSVNDDVLKKELVFEPDALVLSVPVVPSDTNARLSDLFKIPADADGFFCEAHAKLRPVDFASEGLYLCGVAHSPKPLEENIQQARAAASRAMIILCKDYLEREGMVAQVNEELCAACLTCVRVCPYNVPFINERNRAQISGVECQGCGCCAAACPAKAIQVEQFRDDQIILQETAIISKALQRELVTK
;
A
#
# COMPACT_ATOMS: atom_id res chain seq x y z
N MET A 1 4.84 12.17 4.35
CA MET A 1 4.83 13.58 4.80
C MET A 1 3.85 13.83 5.94
N THR A 2 2.53 13.68 5.74
CA THR A 2 1.53 13.94 6.79
C THR A 2 1.78 13.18 8.10
N ALA A 3 2.08 11.88 8.05
CA ALA A 3 2.38 11.09 9.26
C ALA A 3 3.64 11.60 9.97
N ALA A 4 4.68 11.98 9.20
CA ALA A 4 5.93 12.50 9.75
C ALA A 4 5.72 13.82 10.50
N LEU A 5 4.98 14.77 9.90
CA LEU A 5 4.60 16.01 10.59
C LEU A 5 3.77 15.72 11.84
N ALA A 6 2.74 14.89 11.74
CA ALA A 6 1.88 14.57 12.88
C ALA A 6 2.62 13.97 14.07
N ILE A 7 3.67 13.17 13.84
CA ILE A 7 4.53 12.62 14.89
C ILE A 7 5.51 13.68 15.40
N ALA A 8 6.14 14.42 14.50
CA ALA A 8 7.17 15.39 14.84
C ALA A 8 6.63 16.61 15.60
N ASP A 9 5.42 17.06 15.27
CA ASP A 9 4.69 18.12 15.96
C ASP A 9 4.37 17.74 17.42
N GLN A 10 4.41 16.44 17.76
CA GLN A 10 4.22 15.93 19.12
C GLN A 10 5.57 15.74 19.86
N GLY A 11 6.68 16.13 19.25
CA GLY A 11 8.01 16.18 19.88
C GLY A 11 8.93 15.00 19.59
N PHE A 12 8.45 13.98 18.88
CA PHE A 12 9.23 12.80 18.51
C PHE A 12 10.10 13.03 17.28
N GLU A 13 11.29 12.44 17.26
CA GLU A 13 12.16 12.48 16.09
C GLU A 13 11.65 11.53 15.01
N VAL A 14 11.70 11.96 13.74
CA VAL A 14 11.23 11.18 12.59
C VAL A 14 12.32 11.12 11.54
N PHE A 15 12.63 9.91 11.09
CA PHE A 15 13.43 9.66 9.91
C PHE A 15 12.49 9.41 8.72
N LEU A 16 12.46 10.32 7.75
CA LEU A 16 11.63 10.19 6.54
C LEU A 16 12.52 9.76 5.37
N ILE A 17 12.26 8.56 4.84
CA ILE A 17 13.06 7.95 3.77
C ILE A 17 12.30 8.04 2.45
N GLU A 18 12.95 8.58 1.42
CA GLU A 18 12.42 8.75 0.07
C GLU A 18 13.38 8.13 -0.96
N LYS A 19 12.82 7.30 -1.85
CA LYS A 19 13.59 6.57 -2.87
C LYS A 19 14.02 7.47 -4.02
N GLU A 20 13.28 8.53 -4.27
CA GLU A 20 13.55 9.52 -5.31
C GLU A 20 14.30 10.74 -4.78
N SER A 21 14.65 11.66 -5.69
CA SER A 21 15.38 12.89 -5.38
C SER A 21 14.49 14.00 -4.78
N ALA A 22 13.18 13.81 -4.76
CA ALA A 22 12.20 14.78 -4.28
C ALA A 22 11.06 14.11 -3.50
N LEU A 23 10.54 14.81 -2.50
CA LEU A 23 9.32 14.41 -1.79
C LEU A 23 8.08 14.78 -2.63
N GLY A 24 7.01 14.00 -2.48
CA GLY A 24 5.70 14.31 -3.05
C GLY A 24 5.02 13.15 -3.76
N GLY A 25 5.80 12.18 -4.25
CA GLY A 25 5.27 11.01 -4.96
C GLY A 25 4.37 11.41 -6.12
N ASN A 26 3.20 10.78 -6.23
CA ASN A 26 2.24 11.04 -7.31
C ASN A 26 1.70 12.48 -7.35
N LEU A 27 1.83 13.27 -6.29
CA LEU A 27 1.35 14.67 -6.29
C LEU A 27 2.22 15.57 -7.18
N ILE A 28 3.47 15.17 -7.48
CA ILE A 28 4.38 15.99 -8.29
C ILE A 28 3.89 16.03 -9.75
N ASN A 29 3.60 14.86 -10.33
CA ASN A 29 3.38 14.75 -11.78
C ASN A 29 1.96 14.31 -12.16
N ASN A 30 1.19 13.72 -11.24
CA ASN A 30 -0.05 13.01 -11.61
C ASN A 30 -1.32 13.66 -11.02
N ILE A 31 -1.19 14.53 -10.00
CA ILE A 31 -2.35 15.11 -9.29
C ILE A 31 -2.13 16.62 -9.09
N HIS A 32 -2.82 17.43 -9.87
CA HIS A 32 -2.66 18.89 -9.85
C HIS A 32 -3.82 19.64 -9.18
N TYR A 33 -5.05 19.13 -9.30
CA TYR A 33 -6.25 19.78 -8.76
C TYR A 33 -7.29 18.75 -8.29
N THR A 34 -8.15 19.19 -7.38
CA THR A 34 -9.32 18.47 -6.86
C THR A 34 -10.60 18.90 -7.59
N VAL A 35 -11.72 18.19 -7.38
CA VAL A 35 -13.01 18.58 -8.01
C VAL A 35 -13.48 19.94 -7.51
N GLU A 36 -13.18 20.25 -6.26
CA GLU A 36 -13.52 21.50 -5.60
C GLU A 36 -12.60 22.67 -6.04
N GLY A 37 -11.66 22.43 -6.96
CA GLY A 37 -10.72 23.43 -7.46
C GLY A 37 -9.57 23.75 -6.49
N SER A 38 -9.41 22.97 -5.41
CA SER A 38 -8.29 23.16 -4.48
C SER A 38 -6.96 22.86 -5.18
N ASP A 39 -5.99 23.72 -4.94
CA ASP A 39 -4.65 23.64 -5.51
C ASP A 39 -3.79 22.60 -4.76
N VAL A 40 -3.59 21.45 -5.40
CA VAL A 40 -2.81 20.35 -4.81
C VAL A 40 -1.31 20.65 -4.85
N GLN A 41 -0.85 21.48 -5.78
CA GLN A 41 0.57 21.86 -5.88
C GLN A 41 0.96 22.78 -4.73
N ASN A 42 0.11 23.73 -4.37
CA ASN A 42 0.32 24.57 -3.19
C ASN A 42 0.33 23.74 -1.89
N LEU A 43 -0.57 22.76 -1.76
CA LEU A 43 -0.53 21.80 -0.65
C LEU A 43 0.79 21.01 -0.61
N LEU A 44 1.26 20.55 -1.76
CA LEU A 44 2.52 19.81 -1.87
C LEU A 44 3.73 20.67 -1.45
N ILE A 45 3.79 21.92 -1.93
CA ILE A 45 4.85 22.88 -1.58
C ILE A 45 4.85 23.13 -0.07
N ASP A 46 3.69 23.46 0.51
CA ASP A 46 3.54 23.71 1.94
C ASP A 46 3.97 22.50 2.79
N LEU A 47 3.51 21.29 2.43
CA LEU A 47 3.89 20.06 3.14
C LEU A 47 5.39 19.76 3.02
N THR A 48 5.96 19.93 1.83
CA THR A 48 7.39 19.68 1.60
C THR A 48 8.23 20.66 2.40
N THR A 49 7.91 21.95 2.34
CA THR A 49 8.61 22.99 3.11
C THR A 49 8.51 22.71 4.61
N LYS A 50 7.31 22.39 5.13
CA LYS A 50 7.14 22.04 6.54
C LYS A 50 7.98 20.84 6.93
N VAL A 51 7.97 19.77 6.14
CA VAL A 51 8.74 18.55 6.44
C VAL A 51 10.24 18.80 6.42
N GLU A 52 10.74 19.53 5.42
CA GLU A 52 12.19 19.74 5.23
C GLU A 52 12.78 20.74 6.23
N THR A 53 11.96 21.67 6.74
CA THR A 53 12.40 22.68 7.73
C THR A 53 12.11 22.26 9.17
N HIS A 54 11.37 21.17 9.40
CA HIS A 54 11.00 20.75 10.74
C HIS A 54 12.23 20.25 11.52
N PRO A 55 12.53 20.79 12.72
CA PRO A 55 13.76 20.47 13.45
C PRO A 55 13.86 19.01 13.93
N LYS A 56 12.72 18.32 14.00
CA LYS A 56 12.61 16.91 14.41
C LYS A 56 12.46 15.92 13.25
N ILE A 57 12.45 16.39 12.00
CA ILE A 57 12.35 15.49 10.84
C ILE A 57 13.68 15.49 10.10
N LYS A 58 14.28 14.31 9.98
CA LYS A 58 15.46 14.07 9.14
C LYS A 58 15.03 13.40 7.85
N VAL A 59 15.19 14.10 6.73
CA VAL A 59 14.79 13.61 5.41
C VAL A 59 15.99 12.97 4.70
N PHE A 60 15.83 11.73 4.28
CA PHE A 60 16.79 10.98 3.48
C PHE A 60 16.23 10.76 2.08
N LYS A 61 16.71 11.51 1.09
CA LYS A 61 16.33 11.36 -0.33
C LYS A 61 17.30 10.45 -1.07
N ASN A 62 16.89 9.93 -2.23
CA ASN A 62 17.66 8.96 -3.00
C ASN A 62 18.12 7.75 -2.17
N CYS A 63 17.32 7.34 -1.18
CA CYS A 63 17.68 6.32 -0.21
C CYS A 63 16.78 5.10 -0.33
N SER A 64 17.37 3.92 -0.16
CA SER A 64 16.63 2.66 -0.08
C SER A 64 17.01 1.89 1.17
N ILE A 65 16.10 1.04 1.64
CA ILE A 65 16.32 0.21 2.82
C ILE A 65 17.06 -1.07 2.40
N LYS A 66 18.22 -1.31 2.99
CA LYS A 66 19.04 -2.50 2.77
C LYS A 66 18.67 -3.63 3.73
N GLU A 67 18.50 -3.30 5.00
CA GLU A 67 18.29 -4.28 6.07
C GLU A 67 17.47 -3.66 7.21
N VAL A 68 16.65 -4.48 7.85
CA VAL A 68 15.90 -4.12 9.05
C VAL A 68 16.11 -5.24 10.07
N THR A 69 16.54 -4.87 11.27
CA THR A 69 16.69 -5.77 12.41
C THR A 69 16.03 -5.18 13.65
N GLY A 70 15.89 -5.98 14.70
CA GLY A 70 15.30 -5.56 15.97
C GLY A 70 13.81 -5.87 16.07
N HIS A 71 13.16 -5.21 17.01
CA HIS A 71 11.77 -5.46 17.41
C HIS A 71 11.10 -4.15 17.84
N VAL A 72 9.79 -4.20 18.12
CA VAL A 72 9.03 -3.03 18.57
C VAL A 72 9.73 -2.26 19.69
N GLY A 73 9.91 -0.96 19.51
CA GLY A 73 10.66 -0.09 20.42
C GLY A 73 12.16 0.00 20.16
N HIS A 74 12.78 -0.99 19.50
CA HIS A 74 14.22 -1.06 19.22
C HIS A 74 14.49 -1.67 17.84
N TYR A 75 14.11 -0.96 16.77
CA TYR A 75 14.49 -1.32 15.41
C TYR A 75 15.77 -0.59 14.99
N SER A 76 16.62 -1.32 14.27
CA SER A 76 17.75 -0.76 13.53
C SER A 76 17.49 -0.93 12.04
N THR A 77 17.59 0.14 11.27
CA THR A 77 17.36 0.12 9.82
C THR A 77 18.55 0.68 9.07
N THR A 78 19.12 -0.15 8.20
CA THR A 78 20.26 0.21 7.37
C THR A 78 19.76 0.76 6.04
N LEU A 79 20.12 2.00 5.77
CA LEU A 79 19.84 2.74 4.54
C LEU A 79 21.05 2.72 3.61
N THR A 80 20.80 2.77 2.31
CA THR A 80 21.83 2.95 1.28
C THR A 80 21.43 4.09 0.36
N THR A 81 22.32 5.08 0.22
CA THR A 81 22.14 6.17 -0.75
C THR A 81 22.45 5.67 -2.15
N LYS A 82 21.66 6.07 -3.15
CA LYS A 82 21.97 5.80 -4.56
C LYS A 82 23.26 6.53 -4.93
N LYS A 83 24.19 5.81 -5.58
CA LYS A 83 25.40 6.40 -6.15
C LYS A 83 25.01 7.46 -7.19
N THR A 84 25.41 8.71 -6.97
CA THR A 84 25.31 9.76 -7.99
C THR A 84 26.66 9.87 -8.73
N LYS A 85 26.71 10.60 -9.85
CA LYS A 85 27.98 10.81 -10.57
C LYS A 85 29.04 11.53 -9.73
N SER A 86 28.64 12.18 -8.64
CA SER A 86 29.47 13.03 -7.78
C SER A 86 29.77 12.44 -6.40
N GLU A 87 29.04 11.42 -5.92
CA GLU A 87 29.19 10.89 -4.55
C GLU A 87 29.10 9.35 -4.50
N GLU A 88 29.93 8.74 -3.66
CA GLU A 88 29.89 7.31 -3.37
C GLU A 88 28.64 6.92 -2.57
N ALA A 89 28.18 5.68 -2.73
CA ALA A 89 27.06 5.15 -1.96
C ALA A 89 27.45 5.05 -0.49
N GLN A 90 26.71 5.74 0.38
CA GLN A 90 26.89 5.74 1.82
C GLN A 90 25.89 4.79 2.47
N THR A 91 26.34 4.12 3.53
CA THR A 91 25.49 3.31 4.39
C THR A 91 25.22 4.08 5.67
N ILE A 92 23.95 4.27 6.00
CA ILE A 92 23.50 5.02 7.17
C ILE A 92 22.62 4.10 8.00
N VAL A 93 22.88 3.98 9.30
CA VAL A 93 22.04 3.20 10.21
C VAL A 93 21.17 4.18 11.01
N VAL A 94 19.86 3.92 11.05
CA VAL A 94 18.90 4.68 11.84
C VAL A 94 18.22 3.77 12.86
N GLU A 95 18.24 4.19 14.12
CA GLU A 95 17.56 3.51 15.22
C GLU A 95 16.18 4.16 15.43
N HIS A 96 15.13 3.35 15.49
CA HIS A 96 13.76 3.83 15.66
C HIS A 96 12.88 2.85 16.44
N GLY A 97 11.85 3.35 17.12
CA GLY A 97 10.94 2.49 17.88
C GLY A 97 9.79 1.89 17.08
N VAL A 98 9.40 2.57 15.99
CA VAL A 98 8.23 2.21 15.17
C VAL A 98 8.46 2.60 13.72
N CYS A 99 7.82 1.89 12.80
CA CYS A 99 7.88 2.17 11.37
C CYS A 99 6.49 2.39 10.78
N ILE A 100 6.35 3.38 9.89
CA ILE A 100 5.15 3.58 9.08
C ILE A 100 5.52 3.40 7.61
N VAL A 101 4.93 2.39 6.96
CA VAL A 101 5.14 2.11 5.55
C VAL A 101 4.14 2.93 4.72
N ALA A 102 4.69 3.81 3.87
CA ALA A 102 3.93 4.70 3.01
C ALA A 102 4.51 4.74 1.57
N SER A 103 4.90 3.58 1.04
CA SER A 103 5.58 3.41 -0.26
C SER A 103 4.75 3.80 -1.49
N GLY A 104 3.47 4.11 -1.33
CA GLY A 104 2.58 4.53 -2.40
C GLY A 104 2.21 3.40 -3.37
N GLY A 105 1.89 3.79 -4.60
CA GLY A 105 1.55 2.91 -5.71
C GLY A 105 1.71 3.66 -7.03
N ASN A 106 1.65 2.92 -8.13
CA ASN A 106 1.90 3.44 -9.46
C ASN A 106 0.65 3.30 -10.34
N GLU A 107 0.54 4.16 -11.35
CA GLU A 107 -0.44 3.96 -12.41
C GLU A 107 0.01 2.80 -13.31
N PHE A 108 -0.88 1.85 -13.56
CA PHE A 108 -0.59 0.74 -14.47
C PHE A 108 -0.53 1.22 -15.91
N LYS A 109 0.53 0.84 -16.62
CA LYS A 109 0.65 1.08 -18.06
C LYS A 109 0.30 -0.19 -18.81
N PRO A 110 -0.88 -0.25 -19.47
CA PRO A 110 -1.29 -1.43 -20.20
C PRO A 110 -0.48 -1.56 -21.50
N GLU A 111 -0.12 -2.79 -21.85
CA GLU A 111 0.56 -3.10 -23.10
C GLU A 111 -0.50 -3.26 -24.21
N LEU A 112 -0.90 -2.14 -24.81
CA LEU A 112 -1.91 -2.10 -25.87
C LEU A 112 -1.25 -1.77 -27.22
N PRO A 113 -1.67 -2.41 -28.33
CA PRO A 113 -1.05 -2.21 -29.64
C PRO A 113 -1.21 -0.77 -30.19
N PHE A 114 -2.14 0.00 -29.62
CA PHE A 114 -2.40 1.39 -29.96
C PHE A 114 -1.89 2.39 -28.90
N TRP A 115 -1.16 1.92 -27.89
CA TRP A 115 -0.70 2.76 -26.77
C TRP A 115 0.18 3.93 -27.23
N ASP A 116 0.99 3.73 -28.27
CA ASP A 116 1.87 4.77 -28.82
C ASP A 116 1.13 5.84 -29.66
N ASP A 117 -0.19 5.73 -29.82
CA ASP A 117 -0.99 6.76 -30.48
C ASP A 117 -1.10 8.01 -29.59
N LYS A 118 -0.73 9.18 -30.13
CA LYS A 118 -0.72 10.45 -29.40
C LYS A 118 -2.08 10.88 -28.82
N ARG A 119 -3.18 10.29 -29.31
CA ARG A 119 -4.53 10.56 -28.82
C ARG A 119 -4.88 9.74 -27.59
N VAL A 120 -4.10 8.70 -27.28
CA VAL A 120 -4.34 7.77 -26.17
C VAL A 120 -3.56 8.24 -24.95
N MET A 121 -4.25 8.34 -23.81
CA MET A 121 -3.63 8.77 -22.56
C MET A 121 -4.35 8.20 -21.33
N THR A 122 -3.70 8.23 -20.18
CA THR A 122 -4.32 7.87 -18.89
C THR A 122 -5.12 9.02 -18.28
N GLN A 123 -5.85 8.74 -17.20
CA GLN A 123 -6.50 9.78 -16.41
C GLN A 123 -5.52 10.75 -15.77
N SER A 124 -4.33 10.27 -15.37
CA SER A 124 -3.28 11.12 -14.79
C SER A 124 -2.69 12.05 -15.86
N GLU A 125 -2.40 11.51 -17.05
CA GLU A 125 -1.91 12.28 -18.20
C GLU A 125 -2.95 13.31 -18.67
N LEU A 126 -4.23 12.95 -18.73
CA LEU A 126 -5.32 13.91 -19.00
C LEU A 126 -5.36 15.02 -17.96
N GLY A 127 -5.24 14.67 -16.68
CA GLY A 127 -5.21 15.64 -15.59
C GLY A 127 -4.05 16.63 -15.72
N HIS A 128 -2.88 16.16 -16.15
CA HIS A 128 -1.72 16.98 -16.46
C HIS A 128 -1.96 17.89 -17.67
N ALA A 129 -2.45 17.33 -18.78
CA ALA A 129 -2.75 18.07 -20.00
C ALA A 129 -3.77 19.20 -19.77
N LEU A 130 -4.80 18.95 -18.97
CA LEU A 130 -5.79 19.97 -18.57
C LEU A 130 -5.18 21.05 -17.68
N TYR A 131 -4.22 20.70 -16.83
CA TYR A 131 -3.53 21.65 -15.96
C TYR A 131 -2.56 22.56 -16.76
N THR A 132 -1.84 22.00 -17.73
CA THR A 132 -0.90 22.76 -18.57
C THR A 132 -1.55 23.49 -19.73
N GLY A 133 -2.84 23.25 -19.99
CA GLY A 133 -3.59 23.87 -21.10
C GLY A 133 -3.19 23.29 -22.46
N ASP A 134 -2.95 21.98 -22.53
CA ASP A 134 -2.57 21.30 -23.76
C ASP A 134 -3.67 21.40 -24.82
N LYS A 135 -3.28 21.92 -26.00
CA LYS A 135 -4.18 22.12 -27.14
C LYS A 135 -4.81 20.85 -27.66
N SER A 136 -4.12 19.71 -27.55
CA SER A 136 -4.65 18.41 -27.96
C SER A 136 -5.94 18.03 -27.22
N ILE A 137 -6.16 18.58 -26.02
CA ILE A 137 -7.37 18.38 -25.23
C ILE A 137 -8.30 19.58 -25.31
N THR A 138 -7.78 20.81 -25.20
CA THR A 138 -8.66 22.01 -25.21
C THR A 138 -9.36 22.21 -26.55
N GLU A 139 -8.75 21.79 -27.66
CA GLU A 139 -9.32 21.86 -29.02
C GLU A 139 -10.01 20.57 -29.46
N ALA A 140 -9.97 19.50 -28.65
CA ALA A 140 -10.64 18.23 -28.96
C ALA A 140 -12.17 18.39 -28.97
N LYS A 141 -12.83 17.81 -29.97
CA LYS A 141 -14.30 17.83 -30.07
C LYS A 141 -14.93 16.58 -29.49
N ASN A 142 -14.30 15.42 -29.68
CA ASN A 142 -14.82 14.13 -29.19
C ASN A 142 -13.81 13.49 -28.23
N ILE A 143 -14.12 13.52 -26.94
CA ILE A 143 -13.33 12.88 -25.89
C ILE A 143 -14.09 11.64 -25.40
N VAL A 144 -13.45 10.48 -25.47
CA VAL A 144 -14.00 9.21 -24.97
C VAL A 144 -13.15 8.71 -23.81
N ILE A 145 -13.79 8.50 -22.67
CA ILE A 145 -13.18 7.98 -21.45
C ILE A 145 -13.66 6.56 -21.23
N VAL A 146 -12.73 5.59 -21.21
CA VAL A 146 -13.05 4.18 -20.93
C VAL A 146 -12.73 3.88 -19.47
N GLN A 147 -13.74 3.46 -18.73
CA GLN A 147 -13.58 3.03 -17.34
C GLN A 147 -13.13 1.57 -17.24
N CYS A 148 -12.50 1.25 -16.12
CA CYS A 148 -12.16 -0.12 -15.74
C CYS A 148 -11.25 -0.86 -16.76
N VAL A 149 -10.39 -0.14 -17.48
CA VAL A 149 -9.38 -0.73 -18.36
C VAL A 149 -8.42 -1.56 -17.53
N ASP A 150 -8.25 -2.84 -17.84
CA ASP A 150 -7.36 -3.78 -17.13
C ASP A 150 -7.63 -3.96 -15.62
N GLN A 151 -8.85 -3.70 -15.16
CA GLN A 151 -9.26 -3.88 -13.75
C GLN A 151 -10.68 -4.41 -13.60
N ARG A 152 -11.01 -4.95 -12.43
CA ARG A 152 -12.24 -5.71 -12.18
C ARG A 152 -12.44 -6.80 -13.24
N ASN A 153 -11.38 -7.56 -13.49
CA ASN A 153 -11.34 -8.71 -14.39
C ASN A 153 -10.66 -9.89 -13.67
N GLU A 154 -10.45 -11.01 -14.37
CA GLU A 154 -9.85 -12.21 -13.75
C GLU A 154 -8.42 -11.98 -13.24
N ASN A 155 -7.66 -11.13 -13.92
CA ASN A 155 -6.27 -10.81 -13.57
C ASN A 155 -6.17 -9.84 -12.38
N ARG A 156 -7.11 -8.89 -12.27
CA ARG A 156 -7.17 -7.88 -11.19
C ARG A 156 -8.60 -7.70 -10.75
N LYS A 157 -8.98 -8.40 -9.68
CA LYS A 157 -10.38 -8.45 -9.21
C LYS A 157 -10.81 -7.19 -8.45
N TYR A 158 -9.85 -6.40 -7.95
CA TYR A 158 -10.13 -5.18 -7.20
C TYR A 158 -10.56 -4.00 -8.09
N CYS A 159 -11.12 -2.98 -7.43
CA CYS A 159 -11.43 -1.69 -8.04
C CYS A 159 -10.47 -0.64 -7.48
N SER A 160 -9.90 0.20 -8.35
CA SER A 160 -8.94 1.22 -7.92
C SER A 160 -9.55 2.42 -7.18
N LYS A 161 -10.89 2.43 -6.95
CA LYS A 161 -11.65 3.38 -6.11
C LYS A 161 -11.57 4.88 -6.50
N ILE A 162 -10.64 5.27 -7.36
CA ILE A 162 -10.28 6.65 -7.70
C ILE A 162 -10.69 6.99 -9.15
N CYS A 163 -10.63 6.01 -10.07
CA CYS A 163 -10.83 6.20 -11.51
C CYS A 163 -12.15 6.90 -11.87
N CYS A 164 -13.29 6.45 -11.33
CA CYS A 164 -14.59 7.07 -11.59
C CYS A 164 -14.62 8.55 -11.15
N SER A 165 -14.04 8.85 -9.98
CA SER A 165 -14.00 10.22 -9.47
C SER A 165 -13.08 11.12 -10.29
N GLN A 166 -11.93 10.60 -10.74
CA GLN A 166 -11.01 11.34 -11.62
C GLN A 166 -11.63 11.61 -12.99
N ALA A 167 -12.31 10.64 -13.58
CA ALA A 167 -13.02 10.85 -14.83
C ALA A 167 -14.06 11.96 -14.70
N VAL A 168 -14.92 11.91 -13.67
CA VAL A 168 -15.92 12.96 -13.42
C VAL A 168 -15.26 14.33 -13.22
N LYS A 169 -14.19 14.40 -12.42
CA LYS A 169 -13.41 15.63 -12.21
C LYS A 169 -12.91 16.22 -13.52
N ASN A 170 -12.21 15.40 -14.31
CA ASN A 170 -11.60 15.83 -15.56
C ASN A 170 -12.68 16.18 -16.60
N SER A 171 -13.80 15.44 -16.67
CA SER A 171 -14.93 15.75 -17.54
C SER A 171 -15.60 17.09 -17.20
N ILE A 172 -15.76 17.42 -15.92
CA ILE A 172 -16.26 18.73 -15.49
C ILE A 172 -15.31 19.82 -15.98
N LYS A 173 -14.00 19.66 -15.76
CA LYS A 173 -13.00 20.64 -16.18
C LYS A 173 -13.00 20.86 -17.70
N ILE A 174 -13.09 19.77 -18.48
CA ILE A 174 -13.20 19.85 -19.95
C ILE A 174 -14.43 20.67 -20.35
N LYS A 175 -15.59 20.41 -19.74
CA LYS A 175 -16.83 21.13 -20.04
C LYS A 175 -16.81 22.59 -19.59
N ASP A 176 -16.14 22.90 -18.48
CA ASP A 176 -15.98 24.27 -18.01
C ASP A 176 -15.06 25.07 -18.94
N ASP A 177 -14.01 24.46 -19.50
CA ASP A 177 -13.09 25.10 -20.46
C ASP A 177 -13.67 25.17 -21.88
N ASN A 178 -14.36 24.11 -22.31
CA ASN A 178 -14.97 23.99 -23.64
C ASN A 178 -16.37 23.33 -23.53
N PRO A 179 -17.44 24.14 -23.38
CA PRO A 179 -18.82 23.63 -23.25
C PRO A 179 -19.30 22.79 -24.42
N GLU A 180 -18.78 23.06 -25.63
CA GLU A 180 -19.16 22.40 -26.88
C GLU A 180 -18.46 21.04 -27.09
N ALA A 181 -17.45 20.71 -26.29
CA ALA A 181 -16.77 19.42 -26.38
C ALA A 181 -17.72 18.26 -26.02
N ASN A 182 -17.77 17.24 -26.86
CA ASN A 182 -18.50 16.01 -26.58
C ASN A 182 -17.65 15.10 -25.68
N VAL A 183 -18.10 14.89 -24.44
CA VAL A 183 -17.42 14.02 -23.48
C VAL A 183 -18.27 12.80 -23.20
N TYR A 184 -17.77 11.63 -23.57
CA TYR A 184 -18.42 10.34 -23.37
C TYR A 184 -17.64 9.52 -22.33
N VAL A 185 -18.32 9.01 -21.31
CA VAL A 185 -17.73 8.14 -20.29
C VAL A 185 -18.37 6.76 -20.40
N LEU A 186 -17.59 5.77 -20.84
CA LEU A 186 -18.00 4.38 -20.97
C LEU A 186 -17.74 3.67 -19.64
N TYR A 187 -18.76 3.06 -19.02
CA TYR A 187 -18.63 2.48 -17.68
C TYR A 187 -19.51 1.25 -17.44
N ARG A 188 -19.12 0.41 -16.45
CA ARG A 188 -19.98 -0.65 -15.89
C ARG A 188 -20.85 -0.13 -14.74
N ASP A 189 -20.18 0.43 -13.74
CA ASP A 189 -20.78 1.08 -12.57
C ASP A 189 -20.03 2.37 -12.24
N MET A 190 -20.74 3.47 -12.02
CA MET A 190 -20.14 4.70 -11.51
C MET A 190 -19.99 4.62 -9.99
N ARG A 191 -18.75 4.70 -9.50
CA ARG A 191 -18.42 4.59 -8.07
C ARG A 191 -18.03 5.95 -7.48
N THR A 192 -18.93 6.92 -7.57
CA THR A 192 -18.84 8.25 -6.96
C THR A 192 -19.46 8.27 -5.56
N TYR A 193 -18.90 7.47 -4.66
CA TYR A 193 -19.48 7.26 -3.33
C TYR A 193 -19.39 8.49 -2.40
N GLY A 194 -20.26 8.51 -1.39
CA GLY A 194 -20.35 9.61 -0.44
C GLY A 194 -20.86 10.89 -1.10
N PHE A 195 -20.26 12.02 -0.77
CA PHE A 195 -20.64 13.33 -1.36
C PHE A 195 -20.23 13.48 -2.83
N LYS A 196 -19.45 12.54 -3.38
CA LYS A 196 -18.98 12.61 -4.77
C LYS A 196 -20.10 12.38 -5.79
N GLU A 197 -21.26 11.90 -5.36
CA GLU A 197 -22.44 11.77 -6.23
C GLU A 197 -22.91 13.13 -6.76
N LEU A 198 -22.76 14.20 -5.97
CA LEU A 198 -23.05 15.56 -6.41
C LEU A 198 -22.16 15.98 -7.59
N ASN A 199 -20.90 15.53 -7.61
CA ASN A 199 -19.99 15.78 -8.71
C ASN A 199 -20.41 15.01 -9.96
N TYR A 200 -20.89 13.77 -9.80
CA TYR A 200 -21.44 13.00 -10.91
C TYR A 200 -22.67 13.68 -11.52
N GLN A 201 -23.59 14.19 -10.69
CA GLN A 201 -24.72 14.99 -11.14
C GLN A 201 -24.25 16.26 -11.86
N ALA A 202 -23.30 17.01 -11.28
CA ALA A 202 -22.76 18.23 -11.86
C ALA A 202 -22.10 18.02 -13.24
N ALA A 203 -21.47 16.86 -13.47
CA ALA A 203 -20.95 16.47 -14.78
C ALA A 203 -22.08 16.23 -15.79
N ARG A 204 -23.14 15.54 -15.39
CA ARG A 204 -24.32 15.30 -16.24
C ARG A 204 -25.03 16.59 -16.61
N ASP A 205 -25.18 17.51 -15.67
CA ASP A 205 -25.83 18.82 -15.90
C ASP A 205 -25.04 19.67 -16.91
N ARG A 206 -23.73 19.46 -17.03
CA ARG A 206 -22.86 20.05 -18.06
C ARG A 206 -22.91 19.35 -19.41
N GLY A 207 -23.72 18.30 -19.55
CA GLY A 207 -23.86 17.54 -20.78
C GLY A 207 -22.79 16.47 -21.00
N VAL A 208 -22.11 15.99 -19.95
CA VAL A 208 -21.28 14.77 -20.04
C VAL A 208 -22.20 13.56 -20.20
N VAL A 209 -21.94 12.73 -21.21
CA VAL A 209 -22.75 11.57 -21.54
C VAL A 209 -22.13 10.32 -20.94
N PHE A 210 -22.90 9.59 -20.14
CA PHE A 210 -22.46 8.36 -19.49
C PHE A 210 -23.13 7.16 -20.15
N ILE A 211 -22.34 6.27 -20.72
CA ILE A 211 -22.78 5.12 -21.52
C ILE A 211 -22.43 3.85 -20.76
N ARG A 212 -23.45 3.05 -20.46
CA ARG A 212 -23.28 1.87 -19.63
C ARG A 212 -23.06 0.63 -20.50
N PHE A 213 -22.04 -0.16 -20.20
CA PHE A 213 -21.83 -1.47 -20.80
C PHE A 213 -21.89 -2.58 -19.74
N LYS A 214 -22.15 -3.82 -20.18
CA LYS A 214 -22.30 -4.97 -19.29
C LYS A 214 -20.94 -5.53 -18.86
N ASP A 215 -20.94 -6.18 -17.70
CA ASP A 215 -19.77 -6.95 -17.27
C ASP A 215 -19.50 -8.10 -18.25
N GLY A 216 -18.25 -8.22 -18.70
CA GLY A 216 -17.83 -9.16 -19.75
C GLY A 216 -18.08 -8.71 -21.19
N ASP A 217 -18.68 -7.53 -21.40
CA ASP A 217 -18.88 -6.91 -22.71
C ASP A 217 -18.10 -5.58 -22.76
N ASP A 218 -16.79 -5.68 -22.48
CA ASP A 218 -15.89 -4.53 -22.38
C ASP A 218 -15.75 -3.82 -23.76
N PRO A 219 -15.61 -2.47 -23.79
CA PRO A 219 -15.43 -1.73 -25.03
C PRO A 219 -14.24 -2.21 -25.85
N VAL A 220 -14.45 -2.35 -27.17
CA VAL A 220 -13.40 -2.75 -28.11
C VAL A 220 -12.76 -1.51 -28.69
N ILE A 221 -11.45 -1.37 -28.47
CA ILE A 221 -10.65 -0.29 -29.04
C ILE A 221 -9.85 -0.86 -30.20
N SER A 222 -10.04 -0.29 -31.39
CA SER A 222 -9.31 -0.69 -32.60
C SER A 222 -8.67 0.51 -33.29
N LYS A 223 -7.53 0.25 -33.93
CA LYS A 223 -6.81 1.23 -34.74
C LYS A 223 -6.61 0.67 -36.13
N GLU A 224 -7.29 1.26 -37.11
CA GLU A 224 -7.17 0.92 -38.52
C GLU A 224 -6.52 2.08 -39.27
N GLY A 225 -5.21 1.97 -39.52
CA GLY A 225 -4.41 3.06 -40.09
C GLY A 225 -4.40 4.29 -39.17
N ALA A 226 -5.00 5.39 -39.62
CA ALA A 226 -5.12 6.64 -38.86
C ALA A 226 -6.40 6.71 -38.00
N ALA A 227 -7.41 5.88 -38.29
CA ALA A 227 -8.68 5.91 -37.58
C ALA A 227 -8.58 5.12 -36.26
N LEU A 228 -8.81 5.81 -35.14
CA LEU A 228 -8.97 5.20 -33.83
C LEU A 228 -10.48 5.08 -33.58
N ARG A 229 -10.95 3.88 -33.27
CA ARG A 229 -12.37 3.59 -33.02
C ARG A 229 -12.56 2.93 -31.68
N VAL A 230 -13.64 3.30 -31.02
CA VAL A 230 -14.11 2.65 -29.79
C VAL A 230 -15.53 2.17 -30.03
N SER A 231 -15.75 0.86 -30.00
CA SER A 231 -17.08 0.26 -30.06
C SER A 231 -17.51 -0.20 -28.67
N VAL A 232 -18.78 0.03 -28.33
CA VAL A 232 -19.39 -0.40 -27.08
C VAL A 232 -20.85 -0.75 -27.28
N ASN A 233 -21.30 -1.84 -26.67
CA ASN A 233 -22.72 -2.19 -26.60
C ASN A 233 -23.37 -1.46 -25.43
N ASP A 234 -24.24 -0.50 -25.72
CA ASP A 234 -24.96 0.22 -24.67
C ASP A 234 -26.05 -0.67 -24.05
N ASP A 235 -26.00 -0.83 -22.74
CA ASP A 235 -26.90 -1.69 -21.97
C ASP A 235 -28.32 -1.11 -21.88
N VAL A 236 -28.52 0.20 -22.09
CA VAL A 236 -29.84 0.82 -22.01
C VAL A 236 -30.55 0.76 -23.36
N LEU A 237 -29.87 1.20 -24.41
CA LEU A 237 -30.35 1.28 -25.79
C LEU A 237 -30.31 -0.08 -26.50
N LYS A 238 -29.53 -1.04 -26.00
CA LYS A 238 -29.30 -2.36 -26.62
C LYS A 238 -28.78 -2.23 -28.05
N LYS A 239 -27.90 -1.27 -28.29
CA LYS A 239 -27.29 -0.98 -29.59
C LYS A 239 -25.79 -0.82 -29.45
N GLU A 240 -25.09 -1.25 -30.47
CA GLU A 240 -23.68 -0.93 -30.65
C GLU A 240 -23.54 0.56 -30.98
N LEU A 241 -22.67 1.24 -30.23
CA LEU A 241 -22.29 2.62 -30.45
C LEU A 241 -20.81 2.65 -30.83
N VAL A 242 -20.49 3.36 -31.91
CA VAL A 242 -19.13 3.49 -32.41
C VAL A 242 -18.70 4.95 -32.32
N PHE A 243 -17.55 5.18 -31.71
CA PHE A 243 -16.97 6.51 -31.52
C PHE A 243 -15.63 6.62 -32.26
N GLU A 244 -15.38 7.80 -32.83
CA GLU A 244 -14.08 8.18 -33.41
C GLU A 244 -13.51 9.33 -32.56
N PRO A 245 -12.78 9.03 -31.48
CA PRO A 245 -12.29 10.05 -30.54
C PRO A 245 -11.11 10.86 -31.12
N ASP A 246 -11.14 12.16 -30.84
CA ASP A 246 -9.97 13.04 -30.94
C ASP A 246 -9.00 12.78 -29.76
N ALA A 247 -9.55 12.42 -28.60
CA ALA A 247 -8.81 11.99 -27.42
C ALA A 247 -9.46 10.77 -26.76
N LEU A 248 -8.67 9.72 -26.56
CA LEU A 248 -9.06 8.48 -25.89
C LEU A 248 -8.37 8.37 -24.53
N VAL A 249 -9.17 8.34 -23.47
CA VAL A 249 -8.66 8.37 -22.10
C VAL A 249 -8.94 7.03 -21.44
N LEU A 250 -7.90 6.36 -20.97
CA LEU A 250 -7.96 5.05 -20.36
C LEU A 250 -7.87 5.16 -18.84
N SER A 251 -8.92 4.71 -18.14
CA SER A 251 -8.95 4.70 -16.68
C SER A 251 -8.38 3.38 -16.16
N VAL A 252 -7.06 3.32 -16.16
CA VAL A 252 -6.22 2.18 -15.76
C VAL A 252 -6.15 2.00 -14.23
N PRO A 253 -5.76 0.81 -13.72
CA PRO A 253 -5.67 0.58 -12.29
C PRO A 253 -4.48 1.27 -11.64
N VAL A 254 -4.59 1.43 -10.33
CA VAL A 254 -3.44 1.70 -9.46
C VAL A 254 -2.88 0.37 -9.00
N VAL A 255 -1.58 0.16 -9.19
CA VAL A 255 -0.84 -1.04 -8.77
C VAL A 255 0.09 -0.71 -7.61
N PRO A 256 0.47 -1.69 -6.77
CA PRO A 256 1.41 -1.45 -5.68
C PRO A 256 2.78 -0.96 -6.20
N SER A 257 3.53 -0.31 -5.31
CA SER A 257 4.91 0.08 -5.62
C SER A 257 5.78 -1.15 -5.88
N ASP A 258 6.74 -1.04 -6.80
CA ASP A 258 7.75 -2.05 -7.09
C ASP A 258 8.59 -2.43 -5.85
N THR A 259 8.64 -1.53 -4.86
CA THR A 259 9.32 -1.74 -3.59
C THR A 259 8.53 -2.59 -2.59
N ASN A 260 7.22 -2.81 -2.78
CA ASN A 260 6.37 -3.44 -1.76
C ASN A 260 6.83 -4.87 -1.41
N ALA A 261 7.16 -5.69 -2.41
CA ALA A 261 7.64 -7.06 -2.17
C ALA A 261 8.91 -7.09 -1.32
N ARG A 262 9.88 -6.23 -1.64
CA ARG A 262 11.12 -6.10 -0.86
C ARG A 262 10.86 -5.59 0.56
N LEU A 263 9.95 -4.64 0.73
CA LEU A 263 9.58 -4.13 2.08
C LEU A 263 8.85 -5.19 2.90
N SER A 264 7.97 -5.99 2.27
CA SER A 264 7.35 -7.18 2.86
C SER A 264 8.41 -8.13 3.41
N ASP A 265 9.44 -8.44 2.61
CA ASP A 265 10.51 -9.34 3.03
C ASP A 265 11.40 -8.77 4.14
N LEU A 266 11.70 -7.46 4.09
CA LEU A 266 12.56 -6.80 5.08
C LEU A 266 11.86 -6.66 6.44
N PHE A 267 10.63 -6.16 6.45
CA PHE A 267 9.86 -5.93 7.68
C PHE A 267 9.06 -7.15 8.13
N LYS A 268 9.01 -8.23 7.34
CA LYS A 268 8.17 -9.42 7.56
C LYS A 268 6.70 -9.05 7.73
N ILE A 269 6.21 -8.15 6.88
CA ILE A 269 4.83 -7.65 6.88
C ILE A 269 4.03 -8.27 5.72
N PRO A 270 2.79 -8.71 5.94
CA PRO A 270 2.01 -9.40 4.93
C PRO A 270 1.56 -8.45 3.79
N ALA A 271 1.50 -9.01 2.59
CA ALA A 271 0.83 -8.42 1.43
C ALA A 271 -0.29 -9.35 0.91
N ASP A 272 -1.30 -8.78 0.26
CA ASP A 272 -2.40 -9.52 -0.34
C ASP A 272 -2.00 -10.12 -1.71
N ALA A 273 -2.94 -10.83 -2.33
CA ALA A 273 -2.73 -11.47 -3.62
C ALA A 273 -2.45 -10.47 -4.77
N ASP A 274 -2.82 -9.20 -4.58
CA ASP A 274 -2.62 -8.12 -5.55
C ASP A 274 -1.32 -7.32 -5.28
N GLY A 275 -0.60 -7.63 -4.19
CA GLY A 275 0.68 -7.03 -3.80
C GLY A 275 0.56 -5.75 -2.95
N PHE A 276 -0.64 -5.40 -2.50
CA PHE A 276 -0.83 -4.34 -1.50
C PHE A 276 -0.60 -4.88 -0.09
N PHE A 277 -0.24 -4.01 0.85
CA PHE A 277 -0.02 -4.44 2.23
C PHE A 277 -1.34 -4.79 2.94
N CYS A 278 -1.32 -5.85 3.76
CA CYS A 278 -2.47 -6.25 4.57
C CYS A 278 -2.43 -5.60 5.95
N GLU A 279 -3.51 -4.94 6.33
CA GLU A 279 -3.72 -4.51 7.72
C GLU A 279 -3.96 -5.70 8.67
N ALA A 280 -3.77 -5.47 9.97
CA ALA A 280 -4.03 -6.47 10.99
C ALA A 280 -5.50 -6.88 11.06
N HIS A 281 -6.42 -5.90 10.94
CA HIS A 281 -7.85 -6.16 10.91
C HIS A 281 -8.61 -4.98 10.30
N ALA A 282 -9.41 -5.23 9.25
CA ALA A 282 -10.11 -4.22 8.44
C ALA A 282 -10.90 -3.15 9.21
N LYS A 283 -11.45 -3.50 10.39
CA LYS A 283 -12.22 -2.57 11.25
C LYS A 283 -11.49 -2.10 12.50
N LEU A 284 -10.94 -3.04 13.29
CA LEU A 284 -10.37 -2.75 14.60
C LEU A 284 -8.97 -2.12 14.53
N ARG A 285 -8.18 -2.49 13.53
CA ARG A 285 -6.77 -2.07 13.38
C ARG A 285 -6.44 -1.84 11.89
N PRO A 286 -7.07 -0.84 11.23
CA PRO A 286 -7.01 -0.66 9.78
C PRO A 286 -5.71 -0.02 9.27
N VAL A 287 -4.82 0.40 10.17
CA VAL A 287 -3.53 1.06 9.86
C VAL A 287 -2.36 0.38 10.56
N ASP A 288 -2.62 -0.72 11.25
CA ASP A 288 -1.60 -1.50 11.94
C ASP A 288 -1.27 -2.72 11.09
N PHE A 289 -0.02 -3.18 11.13
CA PHE A 289 0.30 -4.55 10.77
C PHE A 289 0.00 -5.51 11.94
N ALA A 290 -0.04 -6.81 11.64
CA ALA A 290 -0.16 -7.83 12.68
C ALA A 290 1.01 -7.74 13.67
N SER A 291 2.22 -7.52 13.13
CA SER A 291 3.43 -7.21 13.90
C SER A 291 3.31 -5.84 14.57
N GLU A 292 3.49 -5.79 15.89
CA GLU A 292 3.46 -4.56 16.66
C GLU A 292 4.60 -3.60 16.26
N GLY A 293 4.39 -2.29 16.42
CA GLY A 293 5.39 -1.27 16.04
C GLY A 293 5.45 -0.95 14.55
N LEU A 294 4.76 -1.72 13.71
CA LEU A 294 4.70 -1.51 12.27
C LEU A 294 3.30 -1.07 11.87
N TYR A 295 3.24 -0.01 11.06
CA TYR A 295 1.99 0.59 10.58
C TYR A 295 2.06 0.86 9.09
N LEU A 296 0.92 1.11 8.47
CA LEU A 296 0.82 1.44 7.06
C LEU A 296 -0.15 2.59 6.82
N CYS A 297 0.12 3.35 5.76
CA CYS A 297 -0.84 4.35 5.28
C CYS A 297 -0.70 4.62 3.78
N GLY A 298 -1.77 5.19 3.23
CA GLY A 298 -1.80 5.64 1.85
C GLY A 298 -2.08 4.52 0.85
N VAL A 299 -1.66 4.74 -0.38
CA VAL A 299 -1.89 3.82 -1.50
C VAL A 299 -1.14 2.50 -1.33
N ALA A 300 -0.09 2.46 -0.50
CA ALA A 300 0.61 1.23 -0.15
C ALA A 300 -0.31 0.16 0.47
N HIS A 301 -1.37 0.61 1.17
CA HIS A 301 -2.40 -0.25 1.74
C HIS A 301 -3.45 -0.70 0.71
N SER A 302 -3.93 0.21 -0.14
CA SER A 302 -4.81 -0.08 -1.28
C SER A 302 -5.15 1.24 -1.98
N PRO A 303 -5.70 1.23 -3.21
CA PRO A 303 -6.08 2.45 -3.91
C PRO A 303 -7.17 3.27 -3.18
N LYS A 304 -6.85 4.53 -2.83
CA LYS A 304 -7.77 5.46 -2.14
C LYS A 304 -7.59 6.91 -2.58
N PRO A 305 -8.64 7.76 -2.46
CA PRO A 305 -8.53 9.19 -2.67
C PRO A 305 -7.53 9.87 -1.74
N LEU A 306 -7.07 11.06 -2.15
CA LEU A 306 -6.09 11.86 -1.41
C LEU A 306 -6.54 12.14 0.03
N GLU A 307 -7.81 12.49 0.23
CA GLU A 307 -8.33 12.84 1.56
C GLU A 307 -8.26 11.64 2.50
N GLU A 308 -8.61 10.46 2.00
CA GLU A 308 -8.54 9.21 2.77
C GLU A 308 -7.09 8.83 3.10
N ASN A 309 -6.16 9.04 2.17
CA ASN A 309 -4.72 8.82 2.42
C ASN A 309 -4.19 9.76 3.52
N ILE A 310 -4.61 11.04 3.53
CA ILE A 310 -4.24 12.00 4.57
C ILE A 310 -4.79 11.57 5.93
N GLN A 311 -6.06 11.15 6.00
CA GLN A 311 -6.66 10.66 7.24
C GLN A 311 -5.99 9.38 7.74
N GLN A 312 -5.70 8.44 6.84
CA GLN A 312 -5.01 7.20 7.19
C GLN A 312 -3.59 7.47 7.72
N ALA A 313 -2.87 8.45 7.14
CA ALA A 313 -1.56 8.85 7.63
C ALA A 313 -1.61 9.44 9.04
N ARG A 314 -2.64 10.23 9.36
CA ARG A 314 -2.87 10.75 10.72
C ARG A 314 -3.24 9.64 11.70
N ALA A 315 -4.06 8.67 11.27
CA ALA A 315 -4.39 7.50 12.08
C ALA A 315 -3.14 6.66 12.37
N ALA A 316 -2.30 6.37 11.38
CA ALA A 316 -1.05 5.65 11.56
C ALA A 316 -0.10 6.39 12.53
N ALA A 317 0.03 7.72 12.40
CA ALA A 317 0.78 8.54 13.35
C ALA A 317 0.23 8.41 14.77
N SER A 318 -1.08 8.52 14.96
CA SER A 318 -1.73 8.34 16.27
C SER A 318 -1.45 6.97 16.88
N ARG A 319 -1.53 5.91 16.08
CA ARG A 319 -1.24 4.53 16.54
C ARG A 319 0.22 4.35 16.91
N ALA A 320 1.15 4.90 16.11
CA ALA A 320 2.57 4.87 16.38
C ALA A 320 2.93 5.58 17.70
N MET A 321 2.30 6.72 17.98
CA MET A 321 2.54 7.46 19.22
C MET A 321 2.13 6.70 20.49
N ILE A 322 1.18 5.75 20.41
CA ILE A 322 0.82 4.93 21.59
C ILE A 322 2.03 4.14 22.11
N ILE A 323 2.92 3.72 21.20
CA ILE A 323 4.16 3.04 21.55
C ILE A 323 5.23 4.05 21.97
N LEU A 324 5.42 5.11 21.18
CA LEU A 324 6.47 6.10 21.42
C LEU A 324 6.31 6.88 22.73
N CYS A 325 5.07 7.07 23.22
CA CYS A 325 4.80 7.76 24.47
C CYS A 325 5.03 6.91 25.73
N LYS A 326 5.38 5.62 25.58
CA LYS A 326 5.61 4.72 26.72
C LYS A 326 7.11 4.52 26.93
N ASP A 327 7.55 4.64 28.19
CA ASP A 327 8.96 4.38 28.57
C ASP A 327 9.32 2.89 28.50
N TYR A 328 8.32 2.01 28.62
CA TYR A 328 8.49 0.56 28.52
C TYR A 328 7.29 -0.08 27.84
N LEU A 329 7.53 -1.25 27.24
CA LEU A 329 6.50 -2.07 26.60
C LEU A 329 6.40 -3.41 27.32
N GLU A 330 5.18 -3.84 27.59
CA GLU A 330 4.90 -5.18 28.05
C GLU A 330 4.80 -6.10 26.83
N ARG A 331 5.56 -7.20 26.85
CA ARG A 331 5.52 -8.22 25.81
C ARG A 331 4.86 -9.48 26.35
N GLU A 332 4.16 -10.20 25.49
CA GLU A 332 3.65 -11.52 25.83
C GLU A 332 4.78 -12.44 26.28
N GLY A 333 4.55 -13.16 27.39
CA GLY A 333 5.52 -14.07 28.00
C GLY A 333 5.69 -15.40 27.26
N MET A 334 5.14 -15.55 26.05
CA MET A 334 5.29 -16.75 25.22
C MET A 334 6.68 -16.76 24.55
N VAL A 335 7.71 -17.00 25.34
CA VAL A 335 9.12 -16.98 24.89
C VAL A 335 9.78 -18.32 25.12
N ALA A 336 10.78 -18.64 24.30
CA ALA A 336 11.57 -19.85 24.48
C ALA A 336 12.61 -19.64 25.59
N GLN A 337 12.66 -20.55 26.56
CA GLN A 337 13.65 -20.59 27.62
C GLN A 337 14.52 -21.84 27.50
N VAL A 338 15.80 -21.70 27.88
CA VAL A 338 16.77 -22.80 27.83
C VAL A 338 17.11 -23.25 29.25
N ASN A 339 16.98 -24.54 29.51
CA ASN A 339 17.57 -25.20 30.66
C ASN A 339 19.07 -25.45 30.39
N GLU A 340 19.93 -24.68 31.05
CA GLU A 340 21.39 -24.74 30.89
C GLU A 340 21.98 -26.10 31.29
N GLU A 341 21.35 -26.84 32.21
CA GLU A 341 21.85 -28.14 32.69
C GLU A 341 21.73 -29.22 31.61
N LEU A 342 20.69 -29.14 30.77
CA LEU A 342 20.44 -30.09 29.68
C LEU A 342 21.11 -29.68 28.36
N CYS A 343 21.52 -28.42 28.24
CA CYS A 343 22.01 -27.89 26.98
C CYS A 343 23.47 -28.32 26.70
N ALA A 344 23.66 -29.06 25.61
CA ALA A 344 24.97 -29.49 25.11
C ALA A 344 25.63 -28.52 24.10
N ALA A 345 25.08 -27.31 23.93
CA ALA A 345 25.57 -26.29 22.98
C ALA A 345 25.77 -26.79 21.54
N CYS A 346 24.90 -27.67 21.04
CA CYS A 346 25.01 -28.25 19.69
C CYS A 346 24.71 -27.28 18.52
N LEU A 347 24.35 -26.03 18.82
CA LEU A 347 24.04 -24.93 17.90
C LEU A 347 22.80 -25.17 17.00
N THR A 348 22.02 -26.22 17.21
CA THR A 348 20.79 -26.45 16.44
C THR A 348 19.81 -25.29 16.60
N CYS A 349 19.59 -24.81 17.82
CA CYS A 349 18.69 -23.68 18.08
C CYS A 349 19.11 -22.39 17.34
N VAL A 350 20.41 -22.12 17.25
CA VAL A 350 20.96 -20.95 16.53
C VAL A 350 20.64 -21.03 15.04
N ARG A 351 20.78 -22.21 14.43
CA ARG A 351 20.57 -22.41 12.98
C ARG A 351 19.09 -22.41 12.57
N VAL A 352 18.19 -22.87 13.44
CA VAL A 352 16.77 -23.02 13.09
C VAL A 352 15.93 -21.79 13.41
N CYS A 353 16.44 -20.83 14.17
CA CYS A 353 15.66 -19.64 14.52
C CYS A 353 15.55 -18.71 13.31
N PRO A 354 14.34 -18.42 12.80
CA PRO A 354 14.17 -17.52 11.65
C PRO A 354 14.48 -16.05 11.98
N TYR A 355 14.68 -15.73 13.26
CA TYR A 355 14.95 -14.39 13.77
C TYR A 355 16.37 -14.21 14.32
N ASN A 356 17.23 -15.25 14.23
CA ASN A 356 18.61 -15.23 14.75
C ASN A 356 18.75 -14.84 16.23
N VAL A 357 17.76 -15.16 17.07
CA VAL A 357 17.74 -14.79 18.50
C VAL A 357 18.64 -15.65 19.39
N PRO A 358 18.73 -16.99 19.22
CA PRO A 358 19.55 -17.81 20.10
C PRO A 358 21.04 -17.54 19.89
N PHE A 359 21.79 -17.39 20.97
CA PHE A 359 23.25 -17.26 20.95
C PHE A 359 23.89 -18.17 22.01
N ILE A 360 25.21 -18.34 21.96
CA ILE A 360 25.95 -19.07 22.98
C ILE A 360 26.51 -18.08 23.99
N ASN A 361 26.16 -18.27 25.27
CA ASN A 361 26.62 -17.43 26.35
C ASN A 361 28.03 -17.83 26.84
N GLU A 362 28.58 -17.06 27.77
CA GLU A 362 29.93 -17.26 28.34
C GLU A 362 30.12 -18.62 29.03
N ARG A 363 29.02 -19.30 29.41
CA ARG A 363 29.05 -20.63 30.03
C ARG A 363 29.02 -21.76 29.00
N ASN A 364 29.19 -21.46 27.72
CA ASN A 364 29.02 -22.41 26.61
C ASN A 364 27.66 -23.10 26.67
N ARG A 365 26.59 -22.33 26.87
CA ARG A 365 25.20 -22.78 26.80
C ARG A 365 24.41 -21.90 25.85
N ALA A 366 23.37 -22.48 25.24
CA ALA A 366 22.45 -21.68 24.44
C ALA A 366 21.63 -20.78 25.36
N GLN A 367 21.52 -19.51 24.98
CA GLN A 367 20.67 -18.52 25.62
C GLN A 367 19.75 -17.92 24.56
N ILE A 368 18.52 -17.61 24.96
CA ILE A 368 17.52 -16.99 24.09
C ILE A 368 17.06 -15.73 24.80
N SER A 369 17.18 -14.58 24.12
CA SER A 369 16.66 -13.31 24.61
C SER A 369 15.14 -13.35 24.64
N GLY A 370 14.53 -13.23 25.82
CA GLY A 370 13.07 -13.11 25.94
C GLY A 370 12.52 -11.84 25.27
N VAL A 371 13.35 -10.81 25.15
CA VAL A 371 12.98 -9.52 24.54
C VAL A 371 12.96 -9.61 23.01
N GLU A 372 13.68 -10.55 22.39
CA GLU A 372 13.74 -10.69 20.93
C GLU A 372 12.98 -11.93 20.43
N CYS A 373 12.77 -12.93 21.28
CA CYS A 373 12.08 -14.18 20.94
C CYS A 373 10.62 -13.97 20.52
N GLN A 374 10.26 -14.37 19.31
CA GLN A 374 8.88 -14.27 18.79
C GLN A 374 7.98 -15.45 19.19
N GLY A 375 8.42 -16.33 20.09
CA GLY A 375 7.58 -17.43 20.61
C GLY A 375 7.22 -18.54 19.62
N CYS A 376 7.79 -18.59 18.41
CA CYS A 376 7.36 -19.54 17.36
C CYS A 376 7.64 -21.02 17.65
N GLY A 377 8.49 -21.34 18.64
CA GLY A 377 8.78 -22.71 19.07
C GLY A 377 9.67 -23.55 18.15
N CYS A 378 10.18 -23.03 17.02
CA CYS A 378 11.05 -23.79 16.12
C CYS A 378 12.29 -24.39 16.83
N CYS A 379 12.92 -23.61 17.72
CA CYS A 379 14.09 -24.07 18.48
C CYS A 379 13.75 -25.11 19.54
N ALA A 380 12.58 -25.02 20.19
CA ALA A 380 12.10 -26.00 21.16
C ALA A 380 11.78 -27.33 20.48
N ALA A 381 11.09 -27.29 19.34
CA ALA A 381 10.79 -28.47 18.54
C ALA A 381 12.06 -29.19 18.04
N ALA A 382 13.08 -28.42 17.62
CA ALA A 382 14.33 -28.97 17.07
C ALA A 382 15.38 -29.35 18.13
N CYS A 383 15.19 -29.02 19.41
CA CYS A 383 16.18 -29.29 20.44
C CYS A 383 16.28 -30.80 20.73
N PRO A 384 17.41 -31.46 20.41
CA PRO A 384 17.52 -32.91 20.60
C PRO A 384 17.53 -33.31 22.08
N ALA A 385 18.07 -32.46 22.94
CA ALA A 385 18.11 -32.67 24.38
C ALA A 385 16.83 -32.24 25.10
N LYS A 386 15.83 -31.69 24.37
CA LYS A 386 14.63 -31.07 24.93
C LYS A 386 14.91 -30.02 26.02
N ALA A 387 16.10 -29.42 25.95
CA ALA A 387 16.57 -28.39 26.86
C ALA A 387 15.84 -27.05 26.67
N ILE A 388 15.07 -26.88 25.60
CA ILE A 388 14.39 -25.63 25.27
C ILE A 388 12.88 -25.86 25.36
N GLN A 389 12.19 -25.00 26.11
CA GLN A 389 10.74 -25.03 26.27
C GLN A 389 10.18 -23.65 25.89
N VAL A 390 8.98 -23.62 25.30
CA VAL A 390 8.26 -22.36 25.06
C VAL A 390 7.29 -22.15 26.21
N GLU A 391 7.40 -21.01 26.90
CA GLU A 391 6.45 -20.69 27.95
C GLU A 391 5.02 -20.63 27.38
N GLN A 392 4.06 -21.16 28.14
CA GLN A 392 2.67 -21.40 27.74
C GLN A 392 2.44 -22.52 26.68
N PHE A 393 3.49 -23.05 26.06
CA PHE A 393 3.45 -24.18 25.10
C PHE A 393 4.53 -25.22 25.43
N ARG A 394 4.70 -25.52 26.71
CA ARG A 394 5.69 -26.51 27.15
C ARG A 394 5.25 -27.93 26.79
N ASP A 395 6.21 -28.83 26.66
CA ASP A 395 5.96 -30.23 26.30
C ASP A 395 4.94 -30.90 27.26
N ASP A 396 4.99 -30.60 28.57
CA ASP A 396 4.03 -31.12 29.55
C ASP A 396 2.59 -30.63 29.28
N GLN A 397 2.44 -29.36 28.91
CA GLN A 397 1.14 -28.75 28.60
C GLN A 397 0.54 -29.34 27.32
N ILE A 398 1.37 -29.54 26.29
CA ILE A 398 0.94 -30.12 25.01
C ILE A 398 0.54 -31.59 25.20
N ILE A 399 1.36 -32.38 25.90
CA ILE A 399 1.07 -33.80 26.18
C ILE A 399 -0.24 -33.94 26.97
N LEU A 400 -0.48 -33.05 27.94
CA LEU A 400 -1.75 -33.03 28.68
C LEU A 400 -2.95 -32.70 27.77
N GLN A 401 -2.82 -31.75 26.85
CA GLN A 401 -3.86 -31.44 25.87
C GLN A 401 -4.16 -32.64 24.96
N GLU A 402 -3.12 -33.31 24.44
CA GLU A 402 -3.26 -34.52 23.61
C GLU A 402 -3.95 -35.65 24.37
N THR A 403 -3.50 -35.92 25.60
CA THR A 403 -4.07 -36.97 26.46
C THR A 403 -5.54 -36.69 26.79
N ALA A 404 -5.90 -35.42 27.03
CA ALA A 404 -7.28 -35.02 27.28
C ALA A 404 -8.19 -35.24 26.05
N ILE A 405 -7.68 -35.07 24.84
CA ILE A 405 -8.42 -35.35 23.60
C ILE A 405 -8.63 -36.86 23.44
N ILE A 406 -7.57 -37.65 23.60
CA ILE A 406 -7.63 -39.12 23.43
C ILE A 406 -8.54 -39.76 24.49
N SER A 407 -8.44 -39.34 25.74
CA SER A 407 -9.29 -39.86 26.83
C SER A 407 -10.77 -39.55 26.62
N LYS A 408 -11.13 -38.36 26.14
CA LYS A 408 -12.52 -38.03 25.77
C LYS A 408 -13.02 -38.83 24.57
N ALA A 409 -12.17 -39.10 23.58
CA ALA A 409 -12.54 -39.93 22.43
C ALA A 409 -12.84 -41.37 22.86
N LEU A 410 -11.99 -41.97 23.71
CA LEU A 410 -12.19 -43.28 24.30
C LEU A 410 -13.46 -43.35 25.17
N GLN A 411 -13.73 -42.31 25.96
CA GLN A 411 -14.97 -42.23 26.75
C GLN A 411 -16.22 -42.13 25.88
N ARG A 412 -16.17 -41.42 24.74
CA ARG A 412 -17.31 -41.36 23.80
C ARG A 412 -17.58 -42.72 23.17
N GLU A 413 -16.56 -43.44 22.73
CA GLU A 413 -16.74 -44.79 22.15
C GLU A 413 -17.35 -45.80 23.15
N LEU A 414 -17.04 -45.65 24.44
CA LEU A 414 -17.60 -46.49 25.52
C LEU A 414 -19.05 -46.13 25.90
N VAL A 415 -19.55 -44.94 25.55
CA VAL A 415 -20.93 -44.51 25.83
C VAL A 415 -21.85 -44.76 24.62
N THR A 416 -21.28 -44.90 23.41
CA THR A 416 -22.03 -45.25 22.17
C THR A 416 -22.10 -46.75 21.88
N LYS A 417 -21.50 -47.60 22.71
CA LYS A 417 -21.70 -49.05 22.72
C LYS A 417 -22.53 -49.41 23.96
#